data_AF-A0A450VA46-F1
#
_entry.id   AF-A0A450VA46-F1
#
_cell.length_a   1.000
_cell.length_b   1.000
_cell.length_c   1.000
_cell.angle_alpha   90.00
_cell.angle_beta   90.00
_cell.angle_gamma   90.00
#
_symmetry.space_group_name_H-M   'P 1'
#
loop_
_entity.id
_entity.type
_entity.pdbx_description
1 polymer ?
#
loop_
_entity_poly.entity_id
_entity_poly.type
_entity_poly.pdbx_seq_one_letter_code
_entity_poly.pdbx_strand_id
1 'polypeptide(L)' 'MEVKMSTLEQAIDTVRQLPIEQQEILIDIFHHRHIEERRREIAVDATKSIADFHAGKLQPKSVHEILSELRMTSDGTDES' A
#
# COMPACT_ATOMS: atom_id res chain seq x y z
N MET A 1 14.10 -14.70 13.11
CA MET A 1 12.79 -15.30 12.80
C MET A 1 12.68 -15.35 11.28
N GLU A 2 12.97 -16.49 10.66
CA GLU A 2 12.70 -16.71 9.24
C GLU A 2 11.18 -16.80 9.05
N VAL A 3 10.59 -15.83 8.36
CA VAL A 3 9.23 -15.96 7.83
C VAL A 3 9.32 -16.96 6.69
N LYS A 4 9.09 -18.23 7.04
CA LYS A 4 9.19 -19.40 6.18
C LYS A 4 8.50 -19.18 4.84
N MET A 5 9.26 -19.33 3.75
CA MET A 5 8.73 -19.62 2.41
C MET A 5 7.72 -20.78 2.40
N SER A 6 7.73 -21.65 3.42
CA SER A 6 6.76 -22.74 3.57
C SER A 6 5.30 -22.29 3.62
N THR A 7 4.97 -21.08 4.10
CA THR A 7 3.54 -20.71 4.27
C THR A 7 2.88 -20.28 2.96
N LEU A 8 3.61 -19.59 2.08
CA LEU A 8 3.08 -19.15 0.80
C LEU A 8 2.96 -20.33 -0.18
N GLU A 9 4.00 -21.16 -0.25
CA GLU A 9 4.03 -22.33 -1.13
C GLU A 9 2.94 -23.34 -0.75
N GLN A 10 2.75 -23.62 0.54
CA GLN A 10 1.65 -24.44 1.03
C GLN A 10 0.27 -23.86 0.72
N ALA A 11 0.11 -22.54 0.80
CA ALA A 11 -1.14 -21.89 0.44
C ALA A 11 -1.44 -22.04 -1.06
N ILE A 12 -0.43 -21.85 -1.92
CA ILE A 12 -0.55 -22.04 -3.37
C ILE A 12 -0.95 -23.49 -3.68
N ASP A 13 -0.27 -24.46 -3.08
CA ASP A 13 -0.59 -25.87 -3.30
C ASP A 13 -1.99 -26.26 -2.80
N THR A 14 -2.46 -25.64 -1.72
CA THR A 14 -3.83 -25.82 -1.24
C THR A 14 -4.86 -25.24 -2.22
N VAL A 15 -4.60 -24.06 -2.78
CA VAL A 15 -5.48 -23.43 -3.78
C VAL A 15 -5.50 -24.26 -5.07
N ARG A 16 -4.37 -24.83 -5.49
CA ARG A 16 -4.27 -25.72 -6.66
C ARG A 16 -5.11 -26.99 -6.54
N GLN A 17 -5.42 -27.45 -5.33
CA GLN A 17 -6.28 -28.61 -5.11
C GLN A 17 -7.78 -28.31 -5.31
N LEU A 18 -8.16 -27.04 -5.38
CA LEU A 18 -9.54 -26.63 -5.62
C LEU A 18 -9.89 -26.76 -7.12
N PRO A 19 -11.18 -26.96 -7.47
CA PRO A 19 -11.66 -26.84 -8.84
C PRO A 19 -11.32 -25.47 -9.44
N ILE A 20 -11.14 -25.42 -10.76
CA ILE A 20 -10.73 -24.19 -11.45
C ILE A 20 -11.72 -23.03 -11.20
N GLU A 21 -13.02 -23.31 -11.12
CA GLU A 21 -14.04 -22.32 -10.83
C GLU A 21 -13.88 -21.71 -9.43
N GLN A 22 -13.44 -22.51 -8.46
CA GLN A 22 -13.18 -22.05 -7.10
C GLN A 22 -11.86 -21.26 -7.00
N GLN A 23 -10.87 -21.60 -7.82
CA GLN A 23 -9.63 -20.84 -7.93
C GLN A 23 -9.91 -19.43 -8.48
N GLU A 24 -10.72 -19.32 -9.54
CA GLU A 24 -11.14 -18.03 -10.10
C GLU A 24 -11.90 -17.17 -9.09
N ILE A 25 -12.84 -17.77 -8.35
CA ILE A 25 -13.56 -17.06 -7.27
C ILE A 25 -12.59 -16.55 -6.18
N LEU A 26 -11.57 -17.33 -5.82
CA LEU A 26 -10.57 -16.90 -4.84
C LEU A 26 -9.77 -15.71 -5.34
N ILE A 27 -9.37 -15.71 -6.62
CA ILE A 27 -8.65 -14.58 -7.24
C ILE A 27 -9.49 -13.31 -7.10
N ASP A 28 -10.77 -13.37 -7.45
CA ASP A 28 -11.69 -12.23 -7.35
C ASP A 28 -11.85 -11.74 -5.91
N ILE A 29 -12.01 -12.65 -4.94
CA ILE A 29 -12.13 -12.29 -3.52
C ILE A 29 -10.86 -11.61 -3.02
N PHE A 30 -9.70 -12.16 -3.34
CA PHE A 30 -8.41 -11.59 -2.92
C PHE A 30 -8.20 -10.20 -3.51
N HIS A 31 -8.49 -10.02 -4.80
CA HIS A 31 -8.38 -8.74 -5.47
C HIS A 31 -9.27 -7.67 -4.81
N HIS A 32 -10.54 -7.97 -4.57
CA HIS A 32 -11.46 -7.05 -3.89
C HIS A 32 -11.00 -6.72 -2.47
N ARG A 33 -10.57 -7.71 -1.70
CA ARG A 33 -10.05 -7.47 -0.34
C ARG A 33 -8.82 -6.58 -0.34
N HIS A 34 -7.92 -6.76 -1.30
CA HIS A 34 -6.72 -5.95 -1.40
C HIS A 34 -7.03 -4.48 -1.76
N ILE A 35 -8.02 -4.26 -2.64
CA ILE A 35 -8.52 -2.92 -2.94
C ILE A 35 -9.12 -2.27 -1.69
N GLU A 36 -9.96 -3.00 -0.96
CA GLU A 36 -10.60 -2.48 0.25
C GLU A 36 -9.60 -2.17 1.37
N GLU A 37 -8.55 -2.98 1.53
CA GLU A 37 -7.49 -2.69 2.49
C GLU A 37 -6.72 -1.42 2.11
N ARG A 38 -6.33 -1.30 0.84
CA ARG A 38 -5.68 -0.08 0.33
C ARG A 38 -6.57 1.15 0.48
N ARG A 39 -7.88 1.03 0.25
CA ARG A 39 -8.84 2.12 0.50
C ARG A 39 -8.89 2.50 1.98
N ARG A 40 -8.80 1.52 2.88
CA ARG A 40 -8.75 1.76 4.33
C ARG A 40 -7.49 2.53 4.72
N GLU A 41 -6.33 2.13 4.21
CA GLU A 41 -5.07 2.85 4.42
C GLU A 41 -5.15 4.31 3.95
N ILE A 42 -5.66 4.54 2.73
CA ILE A 42 -5.87 5.89 2.18
C ILE A 42 -6.83 6.70 3.05
N ALA A 43 -7.92 6.10 3.54
CA ALA A 43 -8.88 6.79 4.40
C ALA A 43 -8.26 7.17 5.75
N VAL A 44 -7.44 6.30 6.33
CA VAL A 44 -6.70 6.58 7.58
C VAL A 44 -5.73 7.73 7.37
N ASP A 45 -4.94 7.69 6.29
CA ASP A 45 -3.95 8.72 5.98
C ASP A 45 -4.58 10.07 5.65
N ALA A 46 -5.69 10.09 4.90
CA ALA A 46 -6.47 11.29 4.64
C ALA A 46 -7.06 11.88 5.93
N THR A 47 -7.61 11.04 6.81
CA THR A 47 -8.16 11.49 8.11
C THR A 47 -7.06 12.11 8.98
N LYS A 48 -5.89 11.48 9.02
CA LYS A 48 -4.72 11.99 9.74
C LYS A 48 -4.24 13.32 9.16
N SER A 49 -4.13 13.42 7.84
CA SER A 49 -3.72 14.64 7.14
C SER A 49 -4.67 15.81 7.39
N ILE A 50 -5.99 15.57 7.37
CA ILE A 50 -7.00 16.58 7.71
C ILE A 50 -6.89 16.99 9.18
N ALA A 51 -6.71 16.03 10.09
CA ALA A 51 -6.55 16.32 11.51
C ALA A 51 -5.28 17.15 11.79
N ASP A 52 -4.15 16.84 11.14
CA ASP A 52 -2.91 17.59 11.28
C ASP A 52 -2.99 18.99 10.65
N PHE A 53 -3.77 19.16 9.57
CA PHE A 53 -4.11 20.47 9.01
C PHE A 53 -4.90 21.32 10.01
N HIS A 54 -5.99 20.78 10.57
CA HIS A 54 -6.81 21.50 11.55
C HIS A 54 -6.10 21.76 12.88
N ALA A 55 -5.18 20.88 13.28
CA ALA A 55 -4.36 21.05 14.47
C ALA A 55 -3.23 22.09 14.30
N GLY A 56 -3.09 22.71 13.11
CA GLY A 56 -2.06 23.71 12.82
C GLY A 56 -0.64 23.14 12.80
N LYS A 57 -0.50 21.81 12.70
CA LYS A 57 0.81 21.14 12.60
C LYS A 57 1.41 21.22 11.20
N LEU A 58 0.57 21.45 10.19
CA LEU A 58 1.02 21.69 8.83
C LEU A 58 1.42 23.17 8.70
N GLN A 59 2.73 23.40 8.68
CA GLN A 59 3.29 24.70 8.35
C GLN A 59 2.96 25.02 6.89
N PRO A 60 2.40 26.20 6.57
CA PRO A 60 2.19 26.60 5.19
C PRO A 60 3.55 26.71 4.49
N LYS A 61 3.84 25.73 3.63
CA LYS A 61 5.01 25.75 2.75
C LYS A 61 4.63 26.42 1.44
N SER A 62 5.50 27.28 0.94
CA SER A 62 5.37 27.87 -0.38
C SER A 62 5.51 26.81 -1.48
N VAL A 63 4.91 27.06 -2.64
CA VAL A 63 5.02 26.18 -3.82
C VAL A 63 6.50 25.93 -4.20
N HIS A 64 7.37 26.92 -3.97
CA HIS A 64 8.81 26.77 -4.22
C HIS A 64 9.47 25.76 -3.28
N GLU A 65 9.12 25.78 -1.99
CA GLU A 65 9.62 24.82 -1.00
C GLU A 65 9.15 23.39 -1.30
N ILE A 66 7.87 23.23 -1.69
CA ILE A 66 7.30 21.94 -2.09
C ILE A 66 8.01 21.39 -3.34
N LEU A 67 8.25 22.24 -4.35
CA LEU A 67 8.95 21.84 -5.59
C LEU A 67 10.42 21.51 -5.37
N SER A 68 11.07 22.11 -4.37
CA SER A 68 12.45 21.79 -4.01
C SER A 68 12.53 20.46 -3.26
N GLU A 69 11.65 20.22 -2.28
CA GLU A 69 11.57 18.96 -1.54
C GLU A 69 11.27 17.77 -2.48
N LEU A 70 10.31 17.94 -3.39
CA LEU A 70 9.95 16.90 -4.36
C LEU A 70 11.12 16.56 -5.30
N ARG A 71 11.86 17.57 -5.75
CA ARG A 71 13.06 17.37 -6.59
C ARG A 71 14.19 16.66 -5.85
N MET A 72 14.39 16.97 -4.56
CA MET A 72 15.39 16.28 -3.74
C MET A 72 15.03 14.80 -3.52
N THR A 73 13.73 14.45 -3.46
CA THR A 73 13.31 13.05 -3.36
C THR A 73 13.41 12.28 -4.67
N SER A 74 13.36 12.95 -5.82
CA SER A 74 13.54 12.32 -7.15
C SER A 74 15.00 12.19 -7.58
N ASP A 75 15.93 12.90 -6.94
CA ASP A 75 17.39 12.86 -7.23
C ASP A 75 18.14 11.84 -6.35
N GLY A 76 17.42 11.08 -5.51
CA GLY A 76 17.98 10.13 -4.54
C GLY A 76 17.97 8.65 -4.96
N THR A 77 17.61 8.33 -6.19
CA THR A 77 17.74 6.97 -6.76
C THR A 77 18.42 7.07 -8.12
N ASP A 78 19.71 7.37 -8.10
CA ASP A 78 20.65 6.92 -9.12
C ASP A 78 22.00 6.69 -8.41
N GLU A 79 22.08 5.61 -7.63
CA GLU A 79 23.37 4.97 -7.35
C GLU A 79 23.65 3.99 -8.50
N SER A 80 24.53 4.39 -9.41
CA SER A 80 25.41 3.53 -10.21
C SER A 80 26.67 4.30 -10.61
#